data_AF-B4GYQ7-F1
#
_entry.id   AF-B4GYQ7-F1
#
_cell.length_a   1.000
_cell.length_b   1.000
_cell.length_c   1.000
_cell.angle_alpha   90.00
_cell.angle_beta   90.00
_cell.angle_gamma   90.00
#
_symmetry.space_group_name_H-M   'P 1'
#
loop_
_entity.id
_entity.type
_entity.pdbx_description
1 polymer ?
#
loop_
_entity_poly.entity_id
_entity_poly.type
_entity_poly.pdbx_seq_one_letter_code
_entity_poly.pdbx_strand_id
1 'polypeptide(L)'
;MAGKPILNGCDSVRKVLDSFVERGGQSAEIARAYYGPVIENFSCDKTIYTAVEVTAANRLFHHIVESEYEGTQILKEMNKLKLPGEVTFMPLNRLQVKIHDYPDDPDSIPMISKLKYDEQHDKALRYIFGKTLICPQPGAGHRALDAMHRKAVADMIHELSDTAQFITTTFRPELLENAHKFYGVRFRNKVSHIDCVTREQAKDFVEDDNTHA
;
A
#
# COMPACT_ATOMS: atom_id res chain seq x y z
N MET A 1 -3.77 1.60 9.54
CA MET A 1 -4.48 0.98 10.70
C MET A 1 -5.58 0.02 10.24
N ALA A 2 -5.54 -1.25 10.67
CA ALA A 2 -6.56 -2.26 10.35
C ALA A 2 -7.91 -1.96 11.02
N GLY A 3 -9.00 -2.15 10.29
CA GLY A 3 -10.35 -2.05 10.85
C GLY A 3 -10.65 -3.20 11.82
N LYS A 4 -11.57 -2.97 12.77
CA LYS A 4 -12.08 -3.98 13.70
C LYS A 4 -12.52 -5.30 13.02
N PRO A 5 -13.17 -5.29 11.84
CA PRO A 5 -13.51 -6.53 11.12
C PRO A 5 -12.30 -7.38 10.73
N ILE A 6 -11.20 -6.74 10.32
CA ILE A 6 -9.96 -7.43 9.90
C ILE A 6 -9.29 -8.09 11.09
N LEU A 7 -9.18 -7.37 12.22
CA LEU A 7 -8.60 -7.93 13.45
C LEU A 7 -9.39 -9.14 13.95
N ASN A 8 -10.72 -9.04 13.97
CA ASN A 8 -11.59 -10.17 14.28
C ASN A 8 -11.36 -11.34 13.29
N GLY A 9 -11.12 -11.04 12.01
CA GLY A 9 -10.82 -12.02 10.98
C GLY A 9 -9.55 -12.80 11.29
N CYS A 10 -8.47 -12.10 11.65
CA CYS A 10 -7.20 -12.73 12.04
C CYS A 10 -7.36 -13.67 13.25
N ASP A 11 -8.11 -13.25 14.27
CA ASP A 11 -8.37 -14.10 15.44
C ASP A 11 -9.22 -15.33 15.10
N SER A 12 -10.18 -15.17 14.20
CA SER A 12 -11.01 -16.27 13.71
C SER A 12 -10.23 -17.28 12.88
N VAL A 13 -9.31 -16.81 12.03
CA VAL A 13 -8.40 -17.68 11.27
C VAL A 13 -7.53 -18.49 12.21
N ARG A 14 -6.95 -17.86 13.25
CA ARG A 14 -6.13 -18.55 14.25
C ARG A 14 -6.89 -19.70 14.91
N LYS A 15 -8.13 -19.45 15.37
CA LYS A 15 -8.99 -20.48 15.95
C LYS A 15 -9.28 -21.64 15.00
N VAL A 16 -9.48 -21.37 13.72
CA VAL A 16 -9.71 -22.42 12.71
C VAL A 16 -8.45 -23.25 12.50
N LEU A 17 -7.29 -22.61 12.41
CA LEU A 17 -6.00 -23.28 12.25
C LEU A 17 -5.67 -24.17 13.45
N ASP A 18 -5.90 -23.69 14.66
CA ASP A 18 -5.74 -24.50 15.89
C ASP A 18 -6.61 -25.76 15.83
N SER A 19 -7.88 -25.60 15.45
CA SER A 19 -8.79 -26.74 15.28
C SER A 19 -8.35 -27.70 14.16
N PHE A 20 -7.76 -27.20 13.08
CA PHE A 20 -7.23 -28.01 11.99
C PHE A 20 -6.01 -28.82 12.41
N VAL A 21 -5.12 -28.23 13.21
CA VAL A 21 -3.96 -28.92 13.78
C VAL A 21 -4.41 -30.03 14.75
N GLU A 22 -5.38 -29.76 15.63
CA GLU A 22 -5.92 -30.74 16.58
C GLU A 22 -6.56 -31.95 15.90
N ARG A 23 -7.25 -31.73 14.78
CA ARG A 23 -7.91 -32.82 14.02
C ARG A 23 -6.92 -33.74 13.31
N GLY A 24 -5.73 -33.25 12.97
CA GLY A 24 -4.73 -34.01 12.23
C GLY A 24 -5.14 -34.31 10.77
N GLY A 25 -4.38 -35.21 10.14
CA GLY A 25 -4.62 -35.65 8.76
C GLY A 25 -4.62 -34.49 7.75
N GLN A 26 -5.58 -34.51 6.83
CA GLN A 26 -5.72 -33.49 5.77
C GLN A 26 -5.93 -32.07 6.33
N SER A 27 -6.58 -31.92 7.49
CA SER A 27 -6.77 -30.61 8.11
C SER A 27 -5.44 -30.01 8.57
N ALA A 28 -4.53 -30.82 9.12
CA ALA A 28 -3.21 -30.36 9.51
C ALA A 28 -2.34 -29.97 8.30
N GLU A 29 -2.51 -30.61 7.14
CA GLU A 29 -1.85 -30.21 5.89
C GLU A 29 -2.30 -28.82 5.43
N ILE A 30 -3.60 -28.52 5.50
CA ILE A 30 -4.13 -27.18 5.19
C ILE A 30 -3.52 -26.12 6.12
N ALA A 31 -3.37 -26.43 7.40
CA ALA A 31 -2.74 -25.53 8.36
C ALA A 31 -1.26 -25.27 8.07
N ARG A 32 -0.54 -26.27 7.52
CA ARG A 32 0.88 -26.12 7.11
C ARG A 32 1.05 -25.29 5.85
N ALA A 33 0.07 -25.33 4.94
CA ALA A 33 0.05 -24.55 3.71
C ALA A 33 -0.48 -23.11 3.90
N TYR A 34 -0.71 -22.70 5.16
CA TYR A 34 -1.03 -21.34 5.56
C TYR A 34 0.23 -20.66 6.12
N TYR A 35 0.61 -19.51 5.54
CA TYR A 35 1.85 -18.81 5.89
C TYR A 35 1.64 -17.59 6.78
N GLY A 36 0.39 -17.19 7.02
CA GLY A 36 0.09 -16.01 7.85
C GLY A 36 -0.17 -14.72 7.07
N PRO A 37 -0.49 -13.62 7.78
CA PRO A 37 -0.64 -12.30 7.21
C PRO A 37 0.66 -11.80 6.54
N VAL A 38 0.55 -11.00 5.49
CA VAL A 38 1.72 -10.39 4.82
C VAL A 38 2.62 -9.64 5.81
N ILE A 39 2.06 -8.87 6.74
CA ILE A 39 2.81 -8.09 7.74
C ILE A 39 3.73 -8.93 8.64
N GLU A 40 3.44 -10.22 8.81
CA GLU A 40 4.25 -11.14 9.61
C GLU A 40 5.35 -11.84 8.79
N ASN A 41 5.30 -11.73 7.45
CA ASN A 41 6.13 -12.50 6.51
C ASN A 41 7.25 -11.67 5.84
N PHE A 42 7.49 -10.45 6.30
CA PHE A 42 8.65 -9.66 5.89
C PHE A 42 9.08 -8.70 7.00
N SER A 43 10.32 -8.20 6.90
CA SER A 43 10.82 -7.11 7.74
C SER A 43 11.55 -6.07 6.89
N CYS A 44 11.69 -4.85 7.41
CA CYS A 44 12.38 -3.76 6.72
C CYS A 44 13.01 -2.78 7.73
N ASP A 45 13.75 -1.80 7.23
CA ASP A 45 14.30 -0.72 8.05
C ASP A 45 13.18 0.25 8.50
N LYS A 46 13.28 0.76 9.74
CA LYS A 46 12.32 1.73 10.31
C LYS A 46 12.19 2.99 9.46
N THR A 47 13.26 3.38 8.77
CA THR A 47 13.30 4.54 7.87
C THR A 47 12.27 4.46 6.74
N ILE A 48 11.83 3.26 6.36
CA ILE A 48 10.87 3.05 5.26
C ILE A 48 9.51 2.50 5.71
N TYR A 49 9.25 2.40 7.02
CA TYR A 49 8.00 1.83 7.57
C TYR A 49 6.76 2.53 7.02
N THR A 50 6.75 3.87 7.01
CA THR A 50 5.61 4.62 6.50
C THR A 50 5.40 4.38 5.00
N ALA A 51 6.48 4.32 4.22
CA ALA A 51 6.38 4.07 2.78
C ALA A 51 5.83 2.66 2.50
N VAL A 52 6.27 1.67 3.27
CA VAL A 52 5.78 0.29 3.20
C VAL A 52 4.31 0.20 3.61
N GLU A 53 3.92 0.83 4.72
CA GLU A 53 2.54 0.83 5.21
C GLU A 53 1.60 1.46 4.19
N VAL A 54 1.97 2.63 3.65
CA VAL A 54 1.17 3.33 2.64
C VAL A 54 1.09 2.53 1.34
N THR A 55 2.18 1.92 0.90
CA THR A 55 2.22 1.14 -0.35
C THR A 55 1.36 -0.11 -0.28
N ALA A 56 1.46 -0.87 0.82
CA ALA A 56 0.69 -2.10 0.97
C ALA A 56 -0.75 -1.84 1.44
N ALA A 57 -0.99 -0.76 2.19
CA ALA A 57 -2.29 -0.43 2.78
C ALA A 57 -2.93 -1.66 3.46
N ASN A 58 -4.19 -1.97 3.14
CA ASN A 58 -4.89 -3.13 3.69
C ASN A 58 -4.29 -4.49 3.26
N ARG A 59 -3.45 -4.53 2.22
CA ARG A 59 -2.81 -5.78 1.75
C ARG A 59 -1.83 -6.35 2.76
N LEU A 60 -1.36 -5.55 3.73
CA LEU A 60 -0.56 -6.03 4.87
C LEU A 60 -1.29 -7.10 5.69
N PHE A 61 -2.62 -7.07 5.71
CA PHE A 61 -3.44 -8.00 6.48
C PHE A 61 -4.00 -9.14 5.62
N HIS A 62 -3.61 -9.24 4.35
CA HIS A 62 -3.97 -10.40 3.53
C HIS A 62 -3.21 -11.63 3.99
N HIS A 63 -3.88 -12.77 4.02
CA HIS A 63 -3.33 -14.04 4.49
C HIS A 63 -2.73 -14.82 3.32
N ILE A 64 -1.42 -15.07 3.35
CA ILE A 64 -0.70 -15.82 2.33
C ILE A 64 -1.01 -17.31 2.51
N VAL A 65 -1.44 -17.95 1.42
CA VAL A 65 -1.74 -19.39 1.37
C VAL A 65 -1.15 -19.99 0.09
N GLU A 66 -0.87 -21.29 0.11
CA GLU A 66 -0.30 -21.97 -1.06
C GLU A 66 -1.24 -21.92 -2.28
N SER A 67 -2.52 -22.19 -2.08
CA SER A 67 -3.54 -22.13 -3.12
C SER A 67 -4.89 -21.57 -2.66
N GLU A 68 -5.81 -21.37 -3.61
CA GLU A 68 -7.19 -21.01 -3.29
C GLU A 68 -7.93 -22.08 -2.46
N TYR A 69 -7.44 -23.32 -2.48
CA TYR A 69 -8.07 -24.43 -1.75
C TYR A 69 -7.99 -24.19 -0.25
N GLU A 70 -6.81 -23.90 0.30
CA GLU A 70 -6.61 -23.68 1.74
C GLU A 70 -7.46 -22.53 2.24
N GLY A 71 -7.42 -21.38 1.54
CA GLY A 71 -8.25 -20.22 1.87
C GLY A 71 -9.75 -20.53 1.87
N THR A 72 -10.21 -21.34 0.91
CA THR A 72 -11.62 -21.77 0.84
C THR A 72 -11.99 -22.69 2.01
N GLN A 73 -11.11 -23.63 2.39
CA GLN A 73 -11.38 -24.52 3.53
C GLN A 73 -11.42 -23.76 4.85
N ILE A 74 -10.50 -22.80 5.05
CA ILE A 74 -10.50 -21.94 6.24
C ILE A 74 -11.80 -21.13 6.30
N LEU A 75 -12.22 -20.49 5.20
CA LEU A 75 -13.49 -19.75 5.15
C LEU A 75 -14.72 -20.62 5.43
N LYS A 76 -14.76 -21.84 4.89
CA LYS A 76 -15.85 -22.79 5.14
C LYS A 76 -15.96 -23.11 6.62
N GLU A 77 -14.84 -23.38 7.28
CA GLU A 77 -14.84 -23.68 8.71
C GLU A 77 -15.19 -22.45 9.56
N MET A 78 -14.68 -21.26 9.21
CA MET A 78 -15.07 -20.01 9.86
C MET A 78 -16.59 -19.79 9.82
N ASN A 79 -17.21 -19.99 8.65
CA ASN A 79 -18.66 -19.85 8.46
C ASN A 79 -19.45 -20.92 9.24
N LYS A 80 -18.96 -22.17 9.24
CA LYS A 80 -19.57 -23.27 10.01
C LYS A 80 -19.58 -22.98 11.51
N LEU A 81 -18.49 -22.40 12.02
CA LEU A 81 -18.34 -22.01 13.42
C LEU A 81 -18.96 -20.62 13.73
N LYS A 82 -19.53 -19.94 12.72
CA LYS A 82 -20.11 -18.59 12.83
C LYS A 82 -19.14 -17.58 13.44
N LEU A 83 -17.87 -17.68 13.07
CA LEU A 83 -16.83 -16.80 13.59
C LEU A 83 -16.92 -15.41 12.93
N PRO A 84 -16.71 -14.31 13.70
CA PRO A 84 -16.80 -12.96 13.17
C PRO A 84 -15.53 -12.55 12.42
N GLY A 85 -15.66 -11.58 11.52
CA GLY A 85 -14.53 -10.89 10.90
C GLY A 85 -14.47 -11.02 9.38
N GLU A 86 -13.58 -10.24 8.80
CA GLU A 86 -13.32 -10.19 7.36
C GLU A 86 -11.91 -10.66 7.09
N VAL A 87 -11.76 -11.57 6.12
CA VAL A 87 -10.48 -12.20 5.79
C VAL A 87 -10.31 -12.20 4.29
N THR A 88 -9.13 -11.78 3.83
CA THR A 88 -8.75 -11.86 2.42
C THR A 88 -7.53 -12.76 2.29
N PHE A 89 -7.63 -13.77 1.42
CA PHE A 89 -6.54 -14.71 1.15
C PHE A 89 -5.77 -14.32 -0.11
N MET A 90 -4.46 -14.56 -0.09
CA MET A 90 -3.52 -14.32 -1.18
C MET A 90 -2.91 -15.67 -1.61
N PRO A 91 -3.51 -16.35 -2.59
CA PRO A 91 -3.06 -17.67 -3.06
C PRO A 91 -1.84 -17.57 -3.98
N LEU A 92 -0.71 -18.12 -3.55
CA LEU A 92 0.58 -18.03 -4.25
C LEU A 92 0.55 -18.66 -5.65
N ASN A 93 -0.17 -19.76 -5.83
CA ASN A 93 -0.32 -20.45 -7.12
C ASN A 93 -1.03 -19.60 -8.20
N ARG A 94 -1.83 -18.61 -7.81
CA ARG A 94 -2.57 -17.73 -8.73
C ARG A 94 -1.93 -16.37 -8.94
N LEU A 95 -0.94 -16.01 -8.14
CA LEU A 95 -0.26 -14.72 -8.28
C LEU A 95 0.56 -14.68 -9.57
N GLN A 96 0.17 -13.76 -10.46
CA GLN A 96 0.95 -13.42 -11.64
C GLN A 96 1.82 -12.22 -11.32
N VAL A 97 3.13 -12.46 -11.25
CA VAL A 97 4.13 -11.43 -11.03
C VAL A 97 4.91 -11.25 -12.33
N LYS A 98 4.97 -10.01 -12.82
CA LYS A 98 5.90 -9.67 -13.90
C LYS A 98 7.26 -9.38 -13.28
N ILE A 99 8.31 -9.89 -13.92
CA ILE A 99 9.66 -9.42 -13.66
C ILE A 99 9.71 -7.99 -14.22
N HIS A 100 10.04 -7.03 -13.36
CA HIS A 100 10.17 -5.63 -13.76
C HIS A 100 11.66 -5.35 -13.92
N ASP A 101 12.02 -4.78 -15.06
CA ASP A 101 13.31 -4.13 -15.22
C ASP A 101 13.21 -2.79 -14.50
N TYR A 102 13.92 -2.67 -13.39
CA TYR A 102 13.98 -1.42 -12.65
C TYR A 102 14.91 -0.43 -13.37
N PRO A 103 14.59 0.87 -13.39
CA PRO A 103 15.49 1.87 -13.94
C PRO A 103 16.81 1.85 -13.16
N ASP A 104 17.92 1.92 -13.90
CA ASP A 104 19.27 2.05 -13.34
C ASP A 104 19.51 3.54 -13.03
N ASP A 105 18.89 4.01 -11.95
CA ASP A 105 18.92 5.40 -11.51
C ASP A 105 19.41 5.48 -10.05
N PRO A 106 20.44 6.30 -9.75
CA PRO A 106 21.04 6.36 -8.41
C PRO A 106 20.10 6.93 -7.34
N ASP A 107 19.05 7.65 -7.74
CA ASP A 107 18.08 8.30 -6.87
C ASP A 107 16.79 7.47 -6.72
N SER A 108 16.74 6.25 -7.26
CA SER A 108 15.60 5.36 -7.13
C SER A 108 16.04 3.95 -6.74
N ILE A 109 15.36 3.38 -5.75
CA ILE A 109 15.67 2.04 -5.24
C ILE A 109 14.38 1.22 -5.18
N PRO A 110 14.31 0.02 -5.78
CA PRO A 110 13.11 -0.81 -5.70
C PRO A 110 12.76 -1.14 -4.25
N MET A 111 11.51 -0.88 -3.85
CA MET A 111 11.05 -1.12 -2.47
C MET A 111 11.28 -2.58 -2.06
N ILE A 112 10.99 -3.51 -2.98
CA ILE A 112 11.19 -4.95 -2.77
C ILE A 112 12.62 -5.30 -2.37
N SER A 113 13.63 -4.56 -2.87
CA SER A 113 15.05 -4.79 -2.54
C SER A 113 15.44 -4.38 -1.12
N LYS A 114 14.59 -3.60 -0.44
CA LYS A 114 14.78 -3.16 0.95
C LYS A 114 14.01 -4.02 1.96
N LEU A 115 13.26 -5.02 1.49
CA LEU A 115 12.53 -5.96 2.33
C LEU A 115 13.37 -7.22 2.54
N LYS A 116 13.27 -7.79 3.75
CA LYS A 116 13.84 -9.09 4.11
C LYS A 116 12.71 -10.08 4.30
N TYR A 117 12.74 -11.18 3.57
CA TYR A 117 11.69 -12.19 3.56
C TYR A 117 12.22 -13.52 2.99
N ASP A 118 11.49 -14.60 3.22
CA ASP A 118 11.83 -15.92 2.68
C ASP A 118 11.36 -16.09 1.23
N GLU A 119 12.14 -16.83 0.43
CA GLU A 119 11.89 -17.03 -1.01
C GLU A 119 10.49 -17.59 -1.31
N GLN A 120 9.94 -18.41 -0.41
CA GLN A 120 8.58 -18.95 -0.53
C GLN A 120 7.50 -17.86 -0.60
N HIS A 121 7.75 -16.66 -0.07
CA HIS A 121 6.84 -15.52 -0.08
C HIS A 121 7.15 -14.50 -1.19
N ASP A 122 8.16 -14.74 -2.03
CA ASP A 122 8.63 -13.79 -3.05
C ASP A 122 7.51 -13.36 -4.01
N LYS A 123 6.67 -14.31 -4.44
CA LYS A 123 5.52 -13.99 -5.32
C LYS A 123 4.55 -13.00 -4.66
N ALA A 124 4.23 -13.19 -3.39
CA ALA A 124 3.33 -12.29 -2.65
C ALA A 124 3.94 -10.90 -2.49
N LEU A 125 5.21 -10.82 -2.11
CA LEU A 125 5.87 -9.55 -1.85
C LEU A 125 6.17 -8.79 -3.13
N ARG A 126 6.58 -9.45 -4.22
CA ARG A 126 6.69 -8.81 -5.53
C ARG A 126 5.34 -8.37 -6.08
N TYR A 127 4.27 -9.10 -5.81
CA TYR A 127 2.92 -8.69 -6.21
C TYR A 127 2.51 -7.37 -5.52
N ILE A 128 2.88 -7.18 -4.26
CA ILE A 128 2.54 -5.97 -3.48
C ILE A 128 3.51 -4.82 -3.75
N PHE A 129 4.82 -5.08 -3.68
CA PHE A 129 5.88 -4.06 -3.64
C PHE A 129 6.73 -4.00 -4.91
N GLY A 130 6.59 -4.96 -5.82
CA GLY A 130 7.46 -5.08 -7.00
C GLY A 130 7.31 -3.94 -8.02
N LYS A 131 6.27 -3.11 -7.89
CA LYS A 131 6.01 -1.95 -8.74
C LYS A 131 6.38 -0.61 -8.10
N THR A 132 6.96 -0.64 -6.90
CA THR A 132 7.22 0.56 -6.11
C THR A 132 8.71 0.83 -6.05
N LEU A 133 9.10 2.06 -6.37
CA LEU A 133 10.44 2.59 -6.15
C LEU A 133 10.41 3.53 -4.94
N ILE A 134 11.48 3.53 -4.17
CA ILE A 134 11.77 4.47 -3.09
C ILE A 134 12.78 5.45 -3.66
N CYS A 135 12.47 6.74 -3.59
CA CYS A 135 13.42 7.79 -3.93
C CYS A 135 14.00 8.38 -2.65
N PRO A 136 15.16 7.87 -2.16
CA PRO A 136 15.80 8.44 -0.99
C PRO A 136 16.32 9.83 -1.32
N GLN A 137 15.97 10.81 -0.49
CA GLN A 137 16.54 12.14 -0.62
C GLN A 137 18.01 12.12 -0.13
N PRO A 138 18.99 12.61 -0.90
CA PRO A 138 20.33 12.81 -0.38
C PRO A 138 20.32 13.99 0.61
N GLY A 139 20.59 13.69 1.89
CA GLY A 139 20.91 14.70 2.91
C GLY A 139 19.71 15.32 3.63
N ALA A 140 19.54 14.95 4.91
CA ALA A 140 18.72 15.68 5.86
C ALA A 140 19.41 17.02 6.19
N GLY A 141 19.09 18.05 5.42
CA GLY A 141 19.58 19.41 5.64
C GLY A 141 18.97 20.36 4.61
N HIS A 142 17.83 20.95 4.96
CA HIS A 142 17.00 21.85 4.16
C HIS A 142 16.12 21.22 3.07
N ARG A 143 14.81 21.41 3.30
CA ARG A 143 13.71 21.49 2.34
C ARG A 143 13.17 20.15 1.83
N ALA A 144 11.89 19.94 2.07
CA ALA A 144 11.04 19.07 1.27
C ALA A 144 11.40 19.25 -0.20
N LEU A 145 11.81 18.17 -0.89
CA LEU A 145 12.05 18.07 -2.34
C LEU A 145 12.46 19.39 -3.01
N ASP A 146 13.75 19.69 -3.20
CA ASP A 146 14.15 20.96 -3.85
C ASP A 146 13.30 21.32 -5.08
N ALA A 147 12.99 22.61 -5.25
CA ALA A 147 12.03 23.10 -6.25
C ALA A 147 12.27 22.57 -7.67
N MET A 148 13.53 22.27 -8.02
CA MET A 148 13.89 21.63 -9.30
C MET A 148 13.33 20.21 -9.44
N HIS A 149 13.41 19.36 -8.41
CA HIS A 149 12.88 18.00 -8.46
C HIS A 149 11.36 17.97 -8.48
N ARG A 150 10.70 18.90 -7.77
CA ARG A 150 9.23 19.05 -7.82
C ARG A 150 8.75 19.43 -9.22
N LYS A 151 9.49 20.30 -9.89
CA LYS A 151 9.22 20.66 -11.29
C LYS A 151 9.37 19.45 -12.21
N ALA A 152 10.44 18.67 -12.09
CA ALA A 152 10.64 17.47 -12.91
C ALA A 152 9.50 16.44 -12.76
N VAL A 153 9.00 16.24 -11.53
CA VAL A 153 7.83 15.37 -11.29
C VAL A 153 6.56 15.96 -11.89
N ALA A 154 6.36 17.28 -11.78
CA ALA A 154 5.21 17.95 -12.39
C ALA A 154 5.23 17.86 -13.92
N ASP A 155 6.40 17.96 -14.54
CA ASP A 155 6.61 17.83 -15.98
C ASP A 155 6.35 16.38 -16.44
N MET A 156 6.87 15.38 -15.72
CA MET A 156 6.61 13.97 -16.01
C MET A 156 5.12 13.61 -15.90
N ILE A 157 4.44 14.09 -14.86
CA ILE A 157 2.98 13.89 -14.70
C ILE A 157 2.22 14.53 -15.86
N HIS A 158 2.65 15.72 -16.31
CA HIS A 158 2.05 16.39 -17.44
C HIS A 158 2.22 15.61 -18.73
N GLU A 159 3.43 15.14 -19.05
CA GLU A 159 3.71 14.32 -20.25
C GLU A 159 2.87 13.04 -20.27
N LEU A 160 2.74 12.36 -19.13
CA LEU A 160 1.94 11.13 -19.04
C LEU A 160 0.42 11.40 -19.04
N SER A 161 -0.01 12.64 -18.77
CA SER A 161 -1.43 12.98 -18.63
C SER A 161 -2.23 12.87 -19.93
N ASP A 162 -1.55 12.84 -21.07
CA ASP A 162 -2.16 12.59 -22.38
C ASP A 162 -2.77 11.18 -22.49
N THR A 163 -2.24 10.21 -21.73
CA THR A 163 -2.65 8.80 -21.79
C THR A 163 -3.22 8.26 -20.48
N ALA A 164 -3.13 9.02 -19.39
CA ALA A 164 -3.58 8.61 -18.07
C ALA A 164 -4.14 9.78 -17.25
N GLN A 165 -5.14 9.52 -16.42
CA GLN A 165 -5.66 10.52 -15.48
C GLN A 165 -4.85 10.51 -14.18
N PHE A 166 -4.31 11.67 -13.81
CA PHE A 166 -3.62 11.87 -12.54
C PHE A 166 -4.47 12.75 -11.61
N ILE A 167 -4.60 12.32 -10.36
CA ILE A 167 -5.17 13.12 -9.27
C ILE A 167 -4.05 13.34 -8.26
N THR A 168 -3.64 14.59 -8.09
CA THR A 168 -2.56 14.98 -7.18
C THR A 168 -3.15 15.74 -5.99
N THR A 169 -2.96 15.20 -4.79
CA THR A 169 -3.26 15.91 -3.53
C THR A 169 -1.97 16.57 -3.06
N THR A 170 -1.85 17.90 -3.14
CA THR A 170 -0.58 18.60 -2.94
C THR A 170 -0.75 20.01 -2.37
N PHE A 171 0.22 20.43 -1.55
CA PHE A 171 0.44 21.83 -1.13
C PHE A 171 1.69 22.41 -1.80
N ARG A 172 1.99 21.99 -3.03
CA ARG A 172 3.19 22.40 -3.76
C ARG A 172 2.79 23.16 -5.02
N PRO A 173 3.24 24.41 -5.20
CA PRO A 173 2.80 25.24 -6.31
C PRO A 173 3.26 24.72 -7.68
N GLU A 174 4.37 23.98 -7.74
CA GLU A 174 4.92 23.44 -9.00
C GLU A 174 3.97 22.42 -9.64
N LEU A 175 3.26 21.63 -8.84
CA LEU A 175 2.28 20.65 -9.34
C LEU A 175 0.96 21.31 -9.80
N LEU A 176 0.74 22.58 -9.46
CA LEU A 176 -0.42 23.35 -9.92
C LEU A 176 -0.22 23.92 -11.34
N GLU A 177 1.03 24.09 -11.79
CA GLU A 177 1.32 24.77 -13.06
C GLU A 177 0.71 24.05 -14.27
N ASN A 178 0.84 22.72 -14.29
CA ASN A 178 0.43 21.87 -15.41
C ASN A 178 -0.92 21.16 -15.16
N ALA A 179 -1.61 21.48 -14.05
CA ALA A 179 -2.89 20.85 -13.73
C ALA A 179 -4.04 21.43 -14.59
N HIS A 180 -4.89 20.53 -15.07
CA HIS A 180 -6.05 20.85 -15.90
C HIS A 180 -7.24 21.38 -15.08
N LYS A 181 -7.38 20.93 -13.83
CA LYS A 181 -8.51 21.30 -12.97
C LYS A 181 -8.10 21.29 -11.51
N PHE A 182 -8.65 22.21 -10.74
CA PHE A 182 -8.29 22.45 -9.34
C PHE A 182 -9.51 22.27 -8.44
N TYR A 183 -9.30 21.60 -7.31
CA TYR A 183 -10.34 21.35 -6.32
C TYR A 183 -9.83 21.79 -4.94
N GLY A 184 -10.48 22.79 -4.37
CA GLY A 184 -10.18 23.29 -3.03
C GLY A 184 -11.01 22.53 -2.00
N VAL A 185 -10.36 21.99 -0.98
CA VAL A 185 -11.04 21.36 0.17
C VAL A 185 -11.07 22.33 1.33
N ARG A 186 -12.25 22.78 1.73
CA ARG A 186 -12.46 23.74 2.83
C ARG A 186 -13.22 23.10 3.97
N PHE A 187 -12.74 23.26 5.19
CA PHE A 187 -13.44 22.79 6.38
C PHE A 187 -14.28 23.92 6.98
N ARG A 188 -15.60 23.78 6.98
CA ARG A 188 -16.54 24.75 7.59
C ARG A 188 -17.65 24.01 8.32
N ASN A 189 -18.08 24.52 9.48
CA ASN A 189 -19.16 23.93 10.27
C ASN A 189 -18.99 22.43 10.58
N LYS A 190 -17.75 21.99 10.85
CA LYS A 190 -17.38 20.58 11.10
C LYS A 190 -17.59 19.63 9.91
N VAL A 191 -17.72 20.14 8.69
CA VAL A 191 -17.88 19.36 7.46
C VAL A 191 -16.87 19.84 6.40
N SER A 192 -16.28 18.91 5.65
CA SER A 192 -15.40 19.21 4.52
C SER A 192 -16.21 19.44 3.26
N HIS A 193 -16.00 20.58 2.60
CA HIS A 193 -16.59 20.93 1.32
C HIS A 193 -15.51 20.94 0.24
N ILE A 194 -15.84 20.38 -0.94
CA ILE A 194 -14.95 20.34 -2.09
C ILE A 194 -15.60 21.17 -3.19
N ASP A 195 -14.89 22.20 -3.64
CA ASP A 195 -15.34 23.07 -4.72
C ASP A 195 -14.30 23.15 -5.83
N CYS A 196 -14.76 23.31 -7.08
CA CYS A 196 -13.85 23.68 -8.17
C CYS A 196 -13.36 25.12 -7.90
N VAL A 197 -12.05 25.31 -7.91
CA VAL A 197 -11.42 26.61 -7.68
C VAL A 197 -10.61 27.03 -8.89
N THR A 198 -10.32 28.32 -9.02
CA THR A 198 -9.41 28.79 -10.06
C THR A 198 -7.96 28.44 -9.72
N ARG A 199 -7.07 28.53 -10.70
CA ARG A 199 -5.64 28.31 -10.49
C ARG A 199 -5.06 29.31 -9.49
N GLU A 200 -5.50 30.56 -9.55
CA GLU A 200 -5.08 31.63 -8.64
C GLU A 200 -5.52 31.30 -7.21
N GLN A 201 -6.78 30.92 -7.01
CA GLN A 201 -7.29 30.50 -5.70
C GLN A 201 -6.57 29.26 -5.15
N ALA A 202 -6.18 28.33 -6.02
CA ALA A 202 -5.38 27.17 -5.63
C ALA A 202 -3.95 27.56 -5.23
N LYS A 203 -3.35 28.55 -5.91
CA LYS A 203 -2.03 29.10 -5.54
C LYS A 203 -2.09 29.82 -4.21
N ASP A 204 -3.07 30.70 -4.01
CA ASP A 204 -3.28 31.43 -2.75
C ASP A 204 -3.40 30.45 -1.57
N PHE A 205 -4.16 29.35 -1.75
CA PHE A 205 -4.33 28.31 -0.73
C PHE A 205 -3.01 27.60 -0.36
N VAL A 206 -2.10 27.44 -1.33
CA VAL A 206 -0.80 26.81 -1.12
C VAL A 206 0.23 27.80 -0.55
N GLU A 207 0.11 29.08 -0.87
CA GLU A 207 0.98 30.14 -0.34
C GLU A 207 0.64 30.50 1.11
N ASP A 208 -0.64 30.54 1.48
CA ASP A 208 -1.12 30.79 2.85
C ASP A 208 -0.74 29.67 3.85
N ASP A 209 -0.54 28.43 3.38
CA ASP A 209 -0.09 27.33 4.24
C ASP A 209 1.41 27.45 4.60
N ASN A 210 2.19 28.17 3.80
CA ASN A 210 3.62 28.42 4.06
C ASN A 210 3.88 29.57 5.05
N THR A 211 2.89 30.40 5.37
CA THR A 211 3.02 31.52 6.33
C THR A 211 2.67 31.14 7.77
N HIS A 212 2.20 29.92 8.02
CA HIS A 212 1.87 29.39 9.35
C HIS A 212 2.75 28.20 9.81
N ALA A 213 3.90 27.97 9.17
CA ALA A 213 4.90 26.98 9.58
C ALA A 213 6.03 27.57 10.43
#